data_AF-A0A146GCZ4-F1
#
_entry.id   AF-A0A146GCZ4-F1
#
_cell.length_a   1.000
_cell.length_b   1.000
_cell.length_c   1.000
_cell.angle_alpha   90.00
_cell.angle_beta   90.00
_cell.angle_gamma   90.00
#
_symmetry.space_group_name_H-M   'P 1'
#
loop_
_entity.id
_entity.type
_entity.pdbx_description
1 polymer ?
#
loop_
_entity_poly.entity_id
_entity_poly.type
_entity_poly.pdbx_seq_one_letter_code
_entity_poly.pdbx_strand_id
1 'polypeptide(L)' 'MRLRTRKAANRWHAPKLSKCPQCGAAARSHTACPACGYYKGRQVLTVDAAE' A
#
# COMPACT_ATOMS: atom_id res chain seq x y z
N MET A 1 -4.27 -24.67 26.76
CA MET A 1 -5.01 -23.44 26.36
C MET A 1 -4.11 -22.22 26.11
N ARG A 2 -3.10 -21.92 26.96
CA ARG A 2 -2.17 -20.77 26.80
C ARG A 2 -1.39 -20.68 25.48
N LEU A 3 -1.00 -21.81 24.88
CA LEU A 3 -0.27 -21.81 23.60
C LEU A 3 -1.10 -21.25 22.43
N ARG A 4 -2.42 -21.53 22.41
CA ARG A 4 -3.33 -21.01 21.37
C ARG A 4 -3.51 -19.49 21.48
N THR A 5 -3.67 -18.97 22.69
CA THR A 5 -3.82 -17.51 22.90
C THR A 5 -2.55 -16.75 22.55
N ARG A 6 -1.36 -17.31 22.90
CA ARG A 6 -0.07 -16.74 22.49
C ARG A 6 0.10 -16.69 20.97
N LYS A 7 -0.22 -17.76 20.24
CA LYS A 7 -0.17 -17.77 18.77
C LYS A 7 -1.15 -16.77 18.16
N ALA A 8 -2.35 -16.64 18.73
CA ALA A 8 -3.38 -15.74 18.23
C ALA A 8 -3.02 -14.24 18.37
N ALA A 9 -2.15 -13.88 19.33
CA ALA A 9 -1.66 -12.51 19.48
C ALA A 9 -0.68 -12.10 18.37
N ASN A 10 0.05 -13.06 17.80
CA ASN A 10 1.06 -12.82 16.76
C ASN A 10 0.47 -12.89 15.34
N ARG A 11 -0.83 -12.62 15.18
CA ARG A 11 -1.47 -12.66 13.86
C ARG A 11 -1.12 -11.41 13.07
N TRP A 12 -0.80 -11.59 11.79
CA TRP A 12 -0.59 -10.47 10.88
C TRP A 12 -1.92 -9.88 10.45
N HIS A 13 -1.94 -8.56 10.27
CA HIS A 13 -3.08 -7.83 9.73
C HIS A 13 -2.73 -7.30 8.34
N ALA A 14 -3.70 -7.39 7.43
CA ALA A 14 -3.53 -6.85 6.08
C ALA A 14 -3.30 -5.33 6.14
N PRO A 15 -2.41 -4.78 5.29
CA PRO A 15 -2.19 -3.35 5.21
C PRO A 15 -3.45 -2.65 4.69
N LYS A 16 -3.75 -1.48 5.24
CA LYS A 16 -4.82 -0.62 4.73
C LYS A 16 -4.33 0.12 3.48
N LEU A 17 -4.99 -0.13 2.36
CA LEU A 17 -4.71 0.54 1.09
C LEU A 17 -5.91 1.43 0.73
N SER A 18 -5.62 2.56 0.11
CA SER A 18 -6.59 3.50 -0.44
C SER A 18 -6.50 3.53 -1.96
N LYS A 19 -7.56 3.99 -2.63
CA LYS A 19 -7.56 4.13 -4.09
C LYS A 19 -6.76 5.36 -4.48
N CYS A 20 -5.86 5.22 -5.45
CA CYS A 20 -5.15 6.35 -6.03
C CYS A 20 -6.13 7.21 -6.84
N PRO A 21 -6.17 8.54 -6.64
CA PRO A 21 -7.07 9.42 -7.37
C PRO A 21 -6.67 9.65 -8.84
N GLN A 22 -5.47 9.23 -9.26
CA GLN A 22 -4.99 9.44 -10.64
C GLN A 22 -5.17 8.19 -11.51
N CYS A 23 -4.83 7.01 -11.01
CA CYS A 23 -4.89 5.76 -11.79
C CYS A 23 -5.87 4.71 -11.24
N GLY A 24 -6.50 4.96 -10.09
CA GLY A 24 -7.45 4.03 -9.46
C GLY A 24 -6.82 2.82 -8.75
N ALA A 25 -5.52 2.59 -8.89
CA ALA A 25 -4.82 1.48 -8.25
C ALA A 25 -4.83 1.59 -6.70
N ALA A 26 -4.71 0.45 -6.02
CA ALA A 26 -4.56 0.42 -4.57
C ALA A 26 -3.16 0.90 -4.18
N ALA A 27 -3.09 1.99 -3.41
CA ALA A 27 -1.86 2.59 -2.93
C ALA A 27 -1.89 2.73 -1.41
N ARG A 28 -0.70 2.81 -0.79
CA ARG A 28 -0.59 3.15 0.63
C ARG A 28 -0.85 4.65 0.81
N SER A 29 -1.51 5.00 1.91
CA SER A 29 -1.69 6.41 2.28
C SER A 29 -0.35 7.07 2.58
N HIS A 30 -0.21 8.35 2.20
CA HIS A 30 1.00 9.16 2.39
C HIS A 30 2.25 8.71 1.62
N THR A 31 2.12 7.81 0.64
CA THR A 31 3.21 7.40 -0.25
C THR A 31 2.88 7.73 -1.70
N ALA A 32 3.90 7.96 -2.53
CA ALA A 32 3.70 8.02 -3.97
C ALA A 32 3.13 6.70 -4.49
N CYS A 33 2.19 6.77 -5.44
CA CYS A 33 1.62 5.58 -6.03
C CYS A 33 2.70 4.83 -6.81
N PRO A 34 2.97 3.54 -6.54
CA PRO A 34 3.98 2.80 -7.27
C PRO A 34 3.57 2.51 -8.73
N ALA A 35 2.27 2.53 -9.02
CA ALA A 35 1.77 2.22 -10.36
C ALA A 35 1.84 3.41 -11.34
N CYS A 36 1.66 4.65 -10.86
CA CYS A 36 1.68 5.84 -11.73
C CYS A 36 2.71 6.90 -11.31
N GLY A 37 3.36 6.74 -10.15
CA GLY A 37 4.38 7.67 -9.66
C GLY A 37 3.85 9.01 -9.12
N TYR A 38 2.52 9.19 -9.06
CA TYR A 38 1.91 10.43 -8.57
C TYR A 38 1.73 10.45 -7.05
N TYR A 39 1.96 11.62 -6.45
CA TYR A 39 1.60 11.95 -5.07
C TYR A 39 1.08 13.38 -5.00
N LYS A 40 -0.09 13.58 -4.38
CA LYS A 40 -0.74 14.90 -4.25
C LYS A 40 -0.83 15.69 -5.58
N GLY A 41 -1.16 15.01 -6.67
CA GLY A 41 -1.35 15.63 -8.00
C GLY A 41 -0.07 16.02 -8.74
N ARG A 42 1.11 15.68 -8.20
CA ARG A 42 2.40 15.87 -8.87
C ARG A 42 3.03 14.52 -9.19
N GLN A 43 3.68 14.42 -10.34
CA GLN A 43 4.49 13.26 -10.70
C GLN A 43 5.79 13.34 -9.90
N VAL A 44 5.99 12.39 -8.99
CA VAL A 44 7.18 12.32 -8.12
C VAL A 44 8.14 11.25 -8.60
N LEU A 45 7.60 10.18 -9.18
CA LEU A 45 8.38 9.12 -9.81
C LEU A 45 8.03 9.08 -11.29
N THR A 46 9.05 9.10 -12.14
CA THR A 46 8.94 8.68 -13.53
C THR A 46 8.96 7.16 -13.54
N VAL A 47 7.77 6.57 -13.41
CA VAL A 47 7.59 5.13 -13.61
C VAL A 47 7.50 4.90 -15.11
N ASP A 48 8.66 4.79 -15.76
CA ASP A 48 8.72 4.13 -17.05
C ASP A 48 8.25 2.70 -16.81
N ALA A 49 7.29 2.22 -17.60
CA ALA A 49 6.84 0.83 -17.52
C ALA A 49 8.02 -0.08 -17.90
N ALA A 50 8.85 -0.41 -16.92
CA ALA A 50 10.00 -1.28 -17.05
C ALA A 50 9.74 -2.52 -16.21
N GLU A 51 9.15 -3.50 -16.91
CA GLU A 51 9.14 -4.96 -16.68
C GLU A 51 8.54 -5.52 -15.37
#